data_AF-A0A850CPN6-F1
#
_entry.id   AF-A0A850CPN6-F1
#
_cell.length_a   1.000
_cell.length_b   1.000
_cell.length_c   1.000
_cell.angle_alpha   90.00
_cell.angle_beta   90.00
_cell.angle_gamma   90.00
#
_symmetry.space_group_name_H-M   'P 1'
#
loop_
_entity.id
_entity.type
_entity.pdbx_description
1 polymer ?
#
loop_
_entity_poly.entity_id
_entity_poly.type
_entity_poly.pdbx_seq_one_letter_code
_entity_poly.pdbx_strand_id
1 'polypeptide(L)' 'NTTTLPTDYWFKSSKDGFLSDTHIEGSFDLMTAPVARGFFVGDYEGLSVAGSTFRAFYVSTNSGNLTNRTDVRTASITP' A
#
# COMPACT_ATOMS: atom_id res chain seq x y z
N ASN A 1 2.12 10.07 -23.22
CA ASN A 1 0.88 9.87 -22.42
C ASN A 1 1.02 8.59 -21.66
N THR A 2 1.12 8.66 -20.33
CA THR A 2 1.00 7.50 -19.43
C THR A 2 -0.48 7.27 -19.14
N THR A 3 -0.95 6.04 -19.30
CA THR A 3 -2.36 5.68 -19.10
C THR A 3 -2.63 5.13 -17.70
N THR A 4 -1.58 4.83 -16.93
CA THR A 4 -1.61 4.37 -15.54
C THR A 4 -0.39 4.90 -14.78
N LEU A 5 -0.47 4.88 -13.46
CA LEU A 5 0.64 5.13 -12.53
C LEU A 5 0.72 3.98 -11.51
N PRO A 6 1.36 2.86 -11.89
CA PRO A 6 1.53 1.72 -10.99
C PRO A 6 2.26 2.15 -9.71
N THR A 7 1.68 1.81 -8.57
CA THR A 7 2.17 2.14 -7.24
C THR A 7 2.07 0.91 -6.35
N ASP A 8 3.06 0.73 -5.48
CA ASP A 8 3.23 -0.49 -4.69
C ASP A 8 3.45 -0.15 -3.21
N TYR A 9 3.00 -1.05 -2.34
CA TYR A 9 3.43 -1.09 -0.95
C TYR A 9 4.50 -2.17 -0.78
N TRP A 10 5.55 -1.86 -0.03
CA TRP A 10 6.65 -2.78 0.26
C TRP A 10 6.85 -2.90 1.77
N PHE A 11 6.93 -4.13 2.26
CA PHE A 11 7.39 -4.42 3.60
C PHE A 11 8.91 -4.57 3.55
N LYS A 12 9.61 -3.84 4.43
CA LYS A 12 11.05 -3.93 4.58
C LYS A 12 11.39 -4.30 6.01
N SER A 13 12.15 -5.37 6.20
CA SER A 13 12.57 -5.82 7.53
C SER A 13 14.03 -6.23 7.55
N SER A 14 14.62 -6.21 8.74
CA SER A 14 15.96 -6.72 8.97
C SER A 14 16.03 -7.46 10.29
N LYS A 15 16.83 -8.54 10.31
CA LYS A 15 17.18 -9.27 11.53
C LYS A 15 18.62 -8.97 11.99
N ASP A 16 19.48 -8.58 11.07
CA ASP A 16 20.93 -8.52 11.23
C ASP A 16 21.56 -7.21 10.70
N GLY A 17 20.74 -6.22 10.36
CA GLY A 17 21.16 -4.93 9.79
C GLY A 17 21.04 -4.84 8.27
N PHE A 18 20.76 -5.94 7.55
CA PHE A 18 20.46 -5.93 6.12
C PHE A 18 18.95 -5.97 5.87
N LEU A 19 18.44 -5.05 5.03
CA LEU A 19 17.02 -4.98 4.70
C LEU A 19 16.65 -6.02 3.62
N SER A 20 15.58 -6.76 3.89
CA SER A 20 14.90 -7.63 2.93
C SER A 20 13.58 -6.97 2.52
N ASP A 21 13.27 -7.04 1.23
CA ASP A 21 12.08 -6.46 0.63
C ASP A 21 11.02 -7.53 0.35
N THR A 22 9.79 -7.30 0.78
CA THR A 22 8.63 -8.13 0.47
C THR A 22 7.56 -7.25 -0.16
N HIS A 23 7.15 -7.57 -1.38
CA HIS A 23 6.08 -6.85 -2.07
C HIS A 23 4.74 -7.14 -1.39
N ILE A 24 4.00 -6.10 -1.03
CA ILE A 24 2.67 -6.21 -0.41
C ILE A 24 1.63 -6.14 -1.52
N GLU A 25 1.00 -7.29 -1.81
CA GLU A 25 0.01 -7.45 -2.88
C GLU A 25 0.53 -7.02 -4.27
N GLY A 26 -0.36 -6.88 -5.26
CA GLY A 26 -0.01 -6.34 -6.58
C GLY A 26 -0.10 -4.82 -6.63
N SER A 27 0.48 -4.21 -7.67
CA SER A 27 0.41 -2.77 -7.88
C SER A 27 -1.02 -2.27 -8.05
N PHE A 28 -1.27 -1.04 -7.59
CA PHE A 28 -2.51 -0.31 -7.85
C PHE A 28 -2.23 0.92 -8.72
N ASP A 29 -3.25 1.41 -9.43
CA ASP A 29 -3.12 2.58 -10.29
C ASP A 29 -3.47 3.88 -9.54
N LEU A 30 -2.43 4.61 -9.14
CA LEU A 30 -2.57 5.86 -8.41
C LEU A 30 -3.27 6.97 -9.22
N MET A 31 -3.35 6.87 -10.56
CA MET A 31 -4.12 7.83 -11.36
C MET A 31 -5.63 7.78 -11.07
N THR A 32 -6.12 6.70 -10.47
CA THR A 32 -7.52 6.55 -10.09
C THR A 32 -7.85 7.11 -8.70
N ALA A 33 -6.84 7.59 -7.96
CA ALA A 33 -7.01 8.16 -6.62
C ALA A 33 -7.81 9.48 -6.63
N PRO A 34 -8.37 9.91 -5.48
CA PRO A 34 -8.86 11.27 -5.29
C PRO A 34 -7.78 12.32 -5.60
N VAL A 35 -8.22 13.51 -6.05
CA VAL A 35 -7.33 14.63 -6.33
C VAL A 35 -7.44 15.66 -5.20
N ALA A 36 -6.40 15.75 -4.38
CA ALA A 36 -6.28 16.70 -3.27
C ALA A 36 -4.92 17.41 -3.36
N ARG A 37 -4.80 18.38 -4.29
CA ARG A 37 -3.52 19.03 -4.69
C ARG A 37 -2.49 18.08 -5.34
N GLY A 38 -2.96 16.90 -5.74
CA GLY A 38 -2.20 15.78 -6.30
C GLY A 38 -3.03 14.50 -6.14
N PHE A 39 -2.65 13.40 -6.80
CA PHE A 39 -3.25 12.09 -6.50
C PHE A 39 -2.91 11.70 -5.07
N PHE A 40 -3.93 11.40 -4.27
CA PHE A 40 -3.77 11.21 -2.84
C PHE A 40 -4.66 10.08 -2.32
N VAL A 41 -4.05 9.11 -1.65
CA VAL A 41 -4.74 7.98 -1.00
C VAL A 41 -4.97 8.21 0.49
N GLY A 42 -4.45 9.30 1.08
CA GLY A 42 -4.51 9.56 2.52
C GLY A 42 -3.15 9.35 3.21
N ASP A 43 -3.09 9.68 4.49
CA ASP A 43 -1.93 9.45 5.38
C ASP A 43 -2.19 8.33 6.40
N TYR A 44 -3.29 7.59 6.24
CA TYR A 44 -3.74 6.58 7.20
C TYR A 44 -3.01 5.26 6.98
N GLU A 45 -1.75 5.24 7.40
CA GLU A 45 -0.82 4.13 7.21
C GLU A 45 -0.32 3.65 8.58
N GLY A 46 -0.18 2.33 8.76
CA GLY A 46 0.21 1.75 10.03
C GLY A 46 0.86 0.38 9.91
N LEU A 47 1.77 0.09 10.84
CA LEU A 47 2.40 -1.21 10.99
C LEU A 47 2.32 -1.65 12.45
N SER A 48 1.80 -2.85 12.68
CA SER A 48 1.69 -3.45 14.01
C SER A 48 2.20 -4.88 14.00
N VAL A 49 2.29 -5.48 15.19
CA VAL A 49 2.71 -6.86 15.39
C VAL A 49 1.58 -7.65 16.04
N ALA A 50 1.33 -8.85 15.51
CA ALA A 50 0.43 -9.84 16.09
C ALA A 50 1.18 -11.18 16.20
N GLY A 51 1.78 -11.44 17.37
CA GLY A 51 2.64 -12.61 17.56
C GLY A 51 3.95 -12.47 16.77
N SER A 52 4.25 -13.44 15.90
CA SER A 52 5.42 -13.42 15.01
C SER A 52 5.13 -12.83 13.63
N THR A 53 3.94 -12.23 13.42
CA THR A 53 3.49 -11.69 12.14
C THR A 53 3.33 -10.18 12.24
N PHE A 54 3.76 -9.46 11.21
CA PHE A 54 3.48 -8.04 11.03
C PHE A 54 2.12 -7.84 10.35
N ARG A 55 1.35 -6.86 10.81
CA ARG A 55 0.11 -6.42 10.16
C ARG A 55 0.29 -5.01 9.65
N ALA A 56 0.29 -4.87 8.32
CA ALA A 56 0.22 -3.58 7.67
C ALA A 56 -1.25 -3.15 7.54
N PHE A 57 -1.50 -1.86 7.72
CA PHE A 57 -2.76 -1.16 7.47
C PHE A 57 -2.44 -0.01 6.52
N TYR A 58 -3.11 0.04 5.37
CA TYR A 58 -2.79 0.99 4.32
C TYR A 58 -3.99 1.32 3.45
N VAL A 59 -3.90 2.40 2.66
CA VAL A 59 -4.94 2.79 1.71
C VAL A 59 -4.43 2.64 0.28
N SER A 60 -5.19 1.97 -0.58
CA SER A 60 -4.88 1.92 -2.01
C SER A 60 -6.09 2.29 -2.85
N THR A 61 -5.85 2.62 -4.12
CA THR A 61 -6.97 2.77 -5.05
C THR A 61 -7.64 1.41 -5.26
N ASN A 62 -8.94 1.41 -5.52
CA ASN A 62 -9.68 0.18 -5.71
C ASN A 62 -9.57 -0.37 -7.16
N SER A 63 -10.66 -0.93 -7.70
CA SER A 63 -10.77 -1.43 -9.06
C SER A 63 -10.84 -0.34 -10.16
N GLY A 64 -10.44 0.91 -9.86
CA GLY A 64 -10.56 2.05 -10.77
C GLY A 64 -11.96 2.69 -10.79
N ASN A 65 -12.79 2.43 -9.79
CA ASN A 65 -14.10 3.06 -9.68
C ASN A 65 -13.95 4.52 -9.23
N LEU A 66 -14.24 5.46 -10.12
CA LEU A 66 -14.03 6.88 -9.84
C LEU A 66 -15.02 7.51 -8.85
N THR A 67 -16.10 6.81 -8.46
CA THR A 67 -17.05 7.26 -7.43
C THR A 67 -16.79 6.66 -6.04
N ASN A 68 -15.97 5.61 -5.96
CA ASN A 68 -15.44 5.03 -4.73
C ASN A 68 -13.97 4.75 -4.99
N ARG A 69 -13.06 5.70 -4.76
CA ARG A 69 -11.72 5.62 -5.36
C ARG A 69 -10.72 4.79 -4.56
N THR A 70 -10.94 4.62 -3.26
CA THR A 70 -9.94 4.06 -2.33
C THR A 70 -10.59 3.08 -1.37
N ASP A 71 -9.85 2.03 -1.01
CA ASP A 71 -10.22 1.11 0.06
C ASP A 71 -9.12 1.11 1.13
N VAL A 72 -9.53 0.91 2.38
CA VAL A 72 -8.62 0.60 3.49
C VAL A 72 -8.33 -0.90 3.48
N ARG A 73 -7.06 -1.28 3.50
CA ARG A 73 -6.59 -2.67 3.37
C ARG A 73 -5.69 -3.06 4.52
N THR A 74 -5.55 -4.37 4.72
CA THR A 74 -4.60 -4.94 5.67
C THR A 74 -3.86 -6.12 5.06
N ALA A 75 -2.55 -6.21 5.29
CA ALA A 75 -1.73 -7.35 4.91
C ALA A 75 -1.07 -8.00 6.13
N SER A 76 -0.95 -9.33 6.12
CA SER A 76 -0.24 -10.09 7.15
C SER A 76 1.07 -10.60 6.57
N ILE A 77 2.19 -10.20 7.15
CA ILE A 77 3.54 -10.54 6.67
C ILE A 77 4.28 -11.31 7.77
N THR A 78 4.74 -12.52 7.45
CA THR A 78 5.66 -13.26 8.31
C THR A 78 7.05 -13.18 7.66
N PRO A 79 8.01 -12.46 8.26
CA PRO A 79 9.36 -12.32 7.71
C PRO A 79 10.17 -13.62 7.73
#